data_AF-A0A7X6MRZ1-F1
#
_entry.id   AF-A0A7X6MRZ1-F1
#
_cell.length_a   1.000
_cell.length_b   1.000
_cell.length_c   1.000
_cell.angle_alpha   90.00
_cell.angle_beta   90.00
_cell.angle_gamma   90.00
#
_symmetry.space_group_name_H-M   'P 1'
#
loop_
_entity.id
_entity.type
_entity.pdbx_description
1 polymer ?
#
loop_
_entity_poly.entity_id
_entity_poly.type
_entity_poly.pdbx_seq_one_letter_code
_entity_poly.pdbx_strand_id
1 'polypeptide(L)'
;MPLNTIALELVPPNLERGVQYPVDEARKVLALAAETGIEGRIQHVMIPGMIDEDDDRPIEMKPRMDVLDYWNILRPELPGLRGLCTQVTSFLDQESLGKRLTDLSGAGFDGIAFVGVPRTMKDGEGEGVAPTDALSIYEELVPNRGAILIPTRDGEQGRFNFKCEQGATYGMTQLLYSDAIVEYLTEFAETTDHRPEILLSFGFVPKMETKVGLINWLIQDPGNQAVAAEQEFVSRLAELDPADKRTAMVDLYKRVIDGVAELGFPLSIHFEAAYGVSKPAFETFAEMLAYWAPDRA
;
A
#
# COMPACT_ATOMS: atom_id res chain seq x y z
N MET A 1 -13.81 -13.27 0.42
CA MET A 1 -12.72 -14.24 0.70
C MET A 1 -11.43 -13.44 0.75
N PRO A 2 -10.46 -13.78 1.60
CA PRO A 2 -9.18 -13.07 1.62
C PRO A 2 -8.50 -13.17 0.24
N LEU A 3 -7.78 -12.12 -0.13
CA LEU A 3 -7.01 -12.01 -1.36
C LEU A 3 -5.82 -12.98 -1.34
N ASN A 4 -5.15 -13.15 -0.20
CA ASN A 4 -3.94 -13.97 0.00
C ASN A 4 -2.90 -13.70 -1.10
N THR A 5 -2.59 -12.42 -1.32
CA THR A 5 -1.87 -11.89 -2.46
C THR A 5 -0.48 -11.38 -2.14
N ILE A 6 0.37 -11.39 -3.17
CA ILE A 6 1.54 -10.53 -3.26
C ILE A 6 1.22 -9.40 -4.25
N ALA A 7 1.16 -8.18 -3.76
CA ALA A 7 0.91 -6.97 -4.53
C ALA A 7 2.20 -6.15 -4.70
N LEU A 8 2.37 -5.53 -5.87
CA LEU A 8 3.42 -4.54 -6.13
C LEU A 8 2.79 -3.18 -6.41
N GLU A 9 3.22 -2.14 -5.70
CA GLU A 9 2.77 -0.78 -5.97
C GLU A 9 3.40 -0.23 -7.25
N LEU A 10 2.56 0.31 -8.13
CA LEU A 10 2.97 1.12 -9.27
C LEU A 10 2.22 2.45 -9.25
N VAL A 11 2.95 3.55 -9.11
CA VAL A 11 2.38 4.89 -8.99
C VAL A 11 2.10 5.47 -10.38
N PRO A 12 0.89 5.99 -10.64
CA PRO A 12 0.58 6.63 -11.92
C PRO A 12 1.59 7.72 -12.28
N PRO A 13 2.17 7.70 -13.50
CA PRO A 13 3.19 8.65 -13.89
C PRO A 13 2.61 10.04 -14.15
N ASN A 14 3.48 11.05 -14.15
CA ASN A 14 3.12 12.39 -14.65
C ASN A 14 2.69 12.29 -16.13
N LEU A 15 1.66 13.05 -16.51
CA LEU A 15 1.12 13.05 -17.88
C LEU A 15 2.18 13.35 -18.94
N GLU A 16 3.16 14.19 -18.61
CA GLU A 16 4.27 14.58 -19.50
C GLU A 16 5.15 13.41 -19.95
N ARG A 17 5.14 12.28 -19.23
CA ARG A 17 5.92 11.09 -19.59
C ARG A 17 5.28 10.27 -20.71
N GLY A 18 4.00 10.51 -20.99
CA GLY A 18 3.26 9.85 -22.06
C GLY A 18 2.98 8.37 -21.83
N VAL A 19 2.20 7.79 -22.73
CA VAL A 19 1.66 6.42 -22.64
C VAL A 19 2.72 5.31 -22.79
N GLN A 20 3.92 5.64 -23.30
CA GLN A 20 5.00 4.66 -23.42
C GLN A 20 5.61 4.33 -22.05
N TYR A 21 5.56 5.26 -21.10
CA TYR A 21 6.17 5.04 -19.79
C TYR A 21 5.55 3.85 -19.02
N PRO A 22 4.22 3.75 -18.86
CA PRO A 22 3.59 2.56 -18.27
C PRO A 22 4.00 1.24 -18.94
N VAL A 23 4.10 1.23 -20.27
CA VAL A 23 4.50 0.04 -21.05
C VAL A 23 5.93 -0.38 -20.71
N ASP A 24 6.85 0.58 -20.68
CA ASP A 24 8.26 0.31 -20.35
C ASP A 24 8.42 -0.13 -18.88
N GLU A 25 7.61 0.45 -17.98
CA GLU A 25 7.59 0.09 -16.56
C GLU A 25 7.07 -1.34 -16.35
N ALA A 26 5.98 -1.74 -17.01
CA ALA A 26 5.46 -3.11 -16.97
C ALA A 26 6.51 -4.13 -17.44
N ARG A 27 7.18 -3.85 -18.56
CA ARG A 27 8.25 -4.72 -19.09
C ARG A 27 9.43 -4.81 -18.14
N LYS A 28 9.78 -3.69 -17.48
CA LYS A 28 10.82 -3.66 -16.46
C LYS A 28 10.43 -4.51 -15.25
N VAL A 29 9.17 -4.46 -14.80
CA VAL A 29 8.66 -5.33 -13.72
C VAL A 29 8.83 -6.80 -14.08
N LEU A 30 8.40 -7.21 -15.27
CA LEU A 30 8.54 -8.60 -15.72
C LEU A 30 10.00 -9.05 -15.80
N ALA A 31 10.87 -8.23 -16.37
CA ALA A 31 12.29 -8.52 -16.47
C ALA A 31 12.94 -8.66 -15.07
N LEU A 32 12.65 -7.73 -14.15
CA LEU A 32 13.16 -7.78 -12.79
C LEU A 32 12.64 -9.00 -12.03
N ALA A 33 11.37 -9.35 -12.16
CA ALA A 33 10.77 -10.52 -11.52
C ALA A 33 11.43 -11.83 -12.00
N ALA A 34 11.69 -11.94 -13.31
CA ALA A 34 12.40 -13.07 -13.90
C ALA A 34 13.86 -13.14 -13.43
N GLU A 35 14.57 -12.02 -13.44
CA GLU A 35 15.97 -11.94 -13.01
C GLU A 35 16.17 -12.31 -11.54
N THR A 36 15.19 -12.04 -10.66
CA THR A 36 15.30 -12.29 -9.22
C THR A 36 14.53 -13.54 -8.76
N GLY A 37 13.94 -14.30 -9.68
CA GLY A 37 13.30 -15.59 -9.38
C GLY A 37 11.93 -15.48 -8.70
N ILE A 38 11.22 -14.36 -8.86
CA ILE A 38 9.85 -14.16 -8.37
C ILE A 38 8.82 -14.01 -9.50
N GLU A 39 9.19 -14.40 -10.72
CA GLU A 39 8.29 -14.45 -11.87
C GLU A 39 7.01 -15.24 -11.52
N GLY A 40 5.86 -14.68 -11.91
CA GLY A 40 4.54 -15.28 -11.67
C GLY A 40 4.05 -15.26 -10.22
N ARG A 41 4.83 -14.73 -9.26
CA ARG A 41 4.41 -14.66 -7.84
C ARG A 41 3.61 -13.41 -7.51
N ILE A 42 3.87 -12.29 -8.19
CA ILE A 42 3.09 -11.06 -8.04
C ILE A 42 1.73 -11.28 -8.71
N GLN A 43 0.66 -11.15 -7.95
CA GLN A 43 -0.72 -11.38 -8.42
C GLN A 43 -1.48 -10.08 -8.63
N HIS A 44 -1.13 -9.03 -7.88
CA HIS A 44 -1.80 -7.74 -7.95
C HIS A 44 -0.83 -6.59 -8.22
N VAL A 45 -1.30 -5.60 -8.97
CA VAL A 45 -0.71 -4.26 -8.99
C VAL A 45 -1.54 -3.37 -8.07
N MET A 46 -0.93 -2.79 -7.04
CA MET A 46 -1.56 -1.75 -6.23
C MET A 46 -1.29 -0.39 -6.89
N ILE A 47 -2.35 0.36 -7.18
CA ILE A 47 -2.23 1.68 -7.80
C ILE A 47 -2.82 2.72 -6.82
N PRO A 48 -2.00 3.62 -6.27
CA PRO A 48 -2.51 4.64 -5.36
C PRO A 48 -3.33 5.69 -6.13
N GLY A 49 -4.52 5.99 -5.61
CA GLY A 49 -5.28 7.18 -5.97
C GLY A 49 -4.59 8.42 -5.43
N MET A 50 -4.03 9.22 -6.33
CA MET A 50 -3.29 10.43 -5.97
C MET A 50 -4.22 11.64 -5.93
N ILE A 51 -4.03 12.49 -4.92
CA ILE A 51 -4.64 13.82 -4.78
C ILE A 51 -3.56 14.83 -4.47
N ASP A 52 -3.91 16.12 -4.51
CA ASP A 52 -3.00 17.17 -4.07
C ASP A 52 -2.63 16.97 -2.60
N GLU A 53 -1.36 17.20 -2.30
CA GLU A 53 -0.74 16.99 -0.99
C GLU A 53 -0.06 18.27 -0.50
N ASP A 54 0.53 18.20 0.70
CA ASP A 54 1.10 19.36 1.39
C ASP A 54 2.26 20.02 0.60
N ASP A 55 2.33 21.35 0.67
CA ASP A 55 3.30 22.18 -0.06
C ASP A 55 4.78 21.87 0.28
N ASP A 56 5.03 21.18 1.39
CA ASP A 56 6.36 20.79 1.85
C ASP A 56 6.82 19.42 1.31
N ARG A 57 6.00 18.77 0.47
CA ARG A 57 6.37 17.50 -0.19
C ARG A 57 7.68 17.70 -0.98
N PRO A 58 8.70 16.84 -0.78
CA PRO A 58 10.02 17.02 -1.39
C PRO A 58 10.06 16.79 -2.90
N ILE A 59 8.99 16.22 -3.48
CA ILE A 59 8.82 16.03 -4.91
C ILE A 59 7.55 16.73 -5.34
N GLU A 60 7.69 17.68 -6.26
CA GLU A 60 6.58 18.41 -6.86
C GLU A 60 5.52 17.45 -7.41
N MET A 61 4.28 17.67 -6.99
CA MET A 61 3.11 16.98 -7.52
C MET A 61 2.68 17.63 -8.83
N LYS A 62 3.06 17.00 -9.95
CA LYS A 62 2.56 17.35 -11.28
C LYS A 62 1.27 16.59 -11.60
N PRO A 63 0.47 17.03 -12.58
CA PRO A 63 -0.67 16.26 -13.07
C PRO A 63 -0.27 14.84 -13.47
N ARG A 64 -0.94 13.84 -12.87
CA ARG A 64 -0.70 12.41 -13.08
C ARG A 64 -1.81 11.77 -13.92
N MET A 65 -1.50 10.62 -14.50
CA MET A 65 -2.53 9.76 -15.10
C MET A 65 -3.55 9.33 -14.04
N ASP A 66 -4.82 9.21 -14.43
CA ASP A 66 -5.83 8.56 -13.59
C ASP A 66 -5.50 7.06 -13.40
N VAL A 67 -5.91 6.50 -12.27
CA VAL A 67 -5.72 5.10 -11.90
C VAL A 67 -6.23 4.15 -13.00
N LEU A 68 -7.43 4.39 -13.52
CA LEU A 68 -8.06 3.52 -14.51
C LEU A 68 -7.37 3.65 -15.88
N ASP A 69 -6.98 4.86 -16.27
CA ASP A 69 -6.23 5.09 -17.51
C ASP A 69 -4.87 4.39 -17.47
N TYR A 70 -4.15 4.54 -16.35
CA TYR A 70 -2.87 3.88 -16.14
C TYR A 70 -2.99 2.36 -16.16
N TRP A 71 -3.99 1.80 -15.46
CA TRP A 71 -4.26 0.36 -15.46
C TRP A 71 -4.61 -0.18 -16.84
N ASN A 72 -5.42 0.54 -17.62
CA ASN A 72 -5.81 0.12 -18.96
C ASN A 72 -4.61 0.03 -19.93
N ILE A 73 -3.54 0.80 -19.68
CA ILE A 73 -2.28 0.71 -20.44
C ILE A 73 -1.40 -0.41 -19.89
N LEU A 74 -1.32 -0.59 -18.56
CA LEU A 74 -0.49 -1.60 -17.91
C LEU A 74 -0.98 -3.04 -18.13
N ARG A 75 -2.28 -3.28 -17.92
CA ARG A 75 -2.88 -4.62 -17.84
C ARG A 75 -2.58 -5.50 -19.07
N PRO A 76 -2.62 -5.00 -20.32
CA PRO A 76 -2.23 -5.81 -21.49
C PRO A 76 -0.78 -6.31 -21.46
N GLU A 77 0.13 -5.57 -20.83
CA GLU A 77 1.55 -5.94 -20.70
C GLU A 77 1.82 -6.83 -19.47
N LEU A 78 0.85 -6.99 -18.55
CA LEU A 78 0.95 -7.78 -17.32
C LEU A 78 -0.13 -8.89 -17.28
N PRO A 79 -0.08 -9.87 -18.19
CA PRO A 79 -1.13 -10.88 -18.31
C PRO A 79 -1.26 -11.71 -17.02
N GLY A 80 -2.49 -11.82 -16.53
CA GLY A 80 -2.83 -12.59 -15.33
C GLY A 80 -2.78 -11.79 -14.01
N LEU A 81 -2.22 -10.57 -14.01
CA LEU A 81 -2.28 -9.69 -12.85
C LEU A 81 -3.63 -8.97 -12.77
N ARG A 82 -4.06 -8.70 -11.54
CA ARG A 82 -5.30 -7.96 -11.22
C ARG A 82 -4.98 -6.65 -10.52
N GLY A 83 -5.96 -5.76 -10.43
CA GLY A 83 -5.78 -4.44 -9.81
C GLY A 83 -6.16 -4.42 -8.34
N LEU A 84 -5.41 -3.66 -7.54
CA LEU A 84 -5.85 -3.07 -6.28
C LEU A 84 -5.66 -1.55 -6.39
N CYS A 85 -6.49 -0.76 -5.74
CA CYS A 85 -6.22 0.69 -5.66
C CYS A 85 -6.64 1.30 -4.33
N THR A 86 -6.03 2.44 -4.00
CA THR A 86 -6.65 3.37 -3.06
C THR A 86 -7.59 4.31 -3.82
N GLN A 87 -8.75 4.62 -3.23
CA GLN A 87 -9.74 5.52 -3.81
C GLN A 87 -10.11 6.61 -2.80
N VAL A 88 -9.81 7.86 -3.15
CA VAL A 88 -10.25 9.02 -2.37
C VAL A 88 -11.75 9.21 -2.58
N THR A 89 -12.53 9.16 -1.51
CA THR A 89 -14.00 9.21 -1.58
C THR A 89 -14.58 10.59 -1.26
N SER A 90 -13.87 11.40 -0.46
CA SER A 90 -14.36 12.66 0.11
C SER A 90 -14.72 13.76 -0.91
N PHE A 91 -14.38 13.58 -2.18
CA PHE A 91 -14.62 14.55 -3.27
C PHE A 91 -15.62 14.05 -4.32
N LEU A 92 -16.24 12.88 -4.10
CA LEU A 92 -17.23 12.30 -5.00
C LEU A 92 -18.52 12.06 -4.24
N ASP A 93 -19.63 12.53 -4.81
CA ASP A 93 -20.96 12.13 -4.34
C ASP A 93 -21.18 10.62 -4.55
N GLN A 94 -22.27 10.11 -3.96
CA GLN A 94 -22.56 8.68 -3.98
C GLN A 94 -22.76 8.12 -5.40
N GLU A 95 -23.39 8.87 -6.30
CA GLU A 95 -23.61 8.39 -7.68
C GLU A 95 -22.30 8.34 -8.46
N SER A 96 -21.50 9.41 -8.38
CA SER A 96 -20.22 9.54 -9.07
C SER A 96 -19.21 8.51 -8.57
N LEU A 97 -19.15 8.30 -7.25
CA LEU A 97 -18.31 7.26 -6.66
C LEU A 97 -18.79 5.87 -7.07
N GLY A 98 -20.09 5.57 -6.98
CA GLY A 98 -20.65 4.29 -7.42
C GLY A 98 -20.32 3.97 -8.90
N LYS A 99 -20.45 4.95 -9.79
CA LYS A 99 -20.03 4.79 -11.19
C LYS A 99 -18.54 4.48 -11.30
N ARG A 100 -17.68 5.23 -10.60
CA ARG A 100 -16.23 5.02 -10.62
C ARG A 100 -15.84 3.63 -10.13
N LEU A 101 -16.44 3.16 -9.03
CA LEU A 101 -16.19 1.82 -8.49
C LEU A 101 -16.66 0.71 -9.45
N THR A 102 -17.76 0.94 -10.17
CA THR A 102 -18.23 0.04 -11.24
C THR A 102 -17.22 -0.05 -12.37
N ASP A 103 -16.70 1.10 -12.82
CA ASP A 103 -15.69 1.16 -13.89
C ASP A 103 -14.39 0.46 -13.47
N LEU A 104 -13.91 0.67 -12.24
CA LEU A 104 -12.74 -0.01 -11.68
C LEU A 104 -12.95 -1.53 -11.56
N SER A 105 -14.07 -1.96 -11.00
CA SER A 105 -14.39 -3.39 -10.86
C SER A 105 -14.49 -4.07 -12.24
N GLY A 106 -15.14 -3.42 -13.21
CA GLY A 106 -15.21 -3.88 -14.59
C GLY A 106 -13.85 -3.96 -15.30
N ALA A 107 -12.86 -3.18 -14.85
CA ALA A 107 -11.49 -3.23 -15.36
C ALA A 107 -10.62 -4.31 -14.69
N GLY A 108 -11.16 -5.08 -13.74
CA GLY A 108 -10.46 -6.18 -13.08
C GLY A 108 -9.70 -5.76 -11.82
N PHE A 109 -10.17 -4.72 -11.13
CA PHE A 109 -9.76 -4.45 -9.75
C PHE A 109 -10.52 -5.37 -8.79
N ASP A 110 -9.80 -6.07 -7.93
CA ASP A 110 -10.38 -6.98 -6.95
C ASP A 110 -10.67 -6.32 -5.61
N GLY A 111 -9.93 -5.26 -5.28
CA GLY A 111 -10.04 -4.58 -4.00
C GLY A 111 -9.76 -3.10 -4.10
N ILE A 112 -10.49 -2.35 -3.29
CA ILE A 112 -10.41 -0.89 -3.24
C ILE A 112 -10.31 -0.47 -1.79
N ALA A 113 -9.20 0.20 -1.44
CA ALA A 113 -9.01 0.80 -0.13
C ALA A 113 -9.57 2.22 -0.15
N PHE A 114 -10.60 2.49 0.65
CA PHE A 114 -11.20 3.82 0.71
C PHE A 114 -10.36 4.74 1.59
N VAL A 115 -10.01 5.90 1.04
CA VAL A 115 -9.18 6.89 1.71
C VAL A 115 -9.88 8.23 1.79
N GLY A 116 -9.62 8.94 2.89
CA GLY A 116 -10.22 10.25 3.17
C GLY A 116 -9.46 11.39 2.51
N VAL A 117 -9.54 12.55 3.14
CA VAL A 117 -8.89 13.78 2.68
C VAL A 117 -7.39 13.83 3.03
N PRO A 118 -6.61 14.72 2.37
CA PRO A 118 -5.23 14.97 2.74
C PRO A 118 -5.07 15.44 4.18
N ARG A 119 -3.83 15.36 4.70
CA ARG A 119 -3.45 15.81 6.06
C ARG A 119 -3.74 17.29 6.33
N THR A 120 -3.74 18.11 5.29
CA THR A 120 -4.10 19.54 5.35
C THR A 120 -5.58 19.81 5.62
N MET A 121 -6.45 18.80 5.49
CA MET A 121 -7.88 18.89 5.73
C MET A 121 -8.28 18.06 6.94
N LYS A 122 -9.35 18.45 7.64
CA LYS A 122 -9.87 17.69 8.78
C LYS A 122 -10.71 16.50 8.30
N ASP A 123 -10.72 15.42 9.09
CA ASP A 123 -11.64 14.30 8.91
C ASP A 123 -13.09 14.83 8.75
N GLY A 124 -13.74 14.49 7.64
CA GLY A 124 -15.10 14.95 7.31
C GLY A 124 -15.18 16.29 6.54
N GLU A 125 -14.07 16.96 6.30
CA GLU A 125 -14.02 18.04 5.31
C GLU A 125 -14.08 17.42 3.91
N GLY A 126 -15.10 17.76 3.13
CA GLY A 126 -15.38 17.14 1.84
C GLY A 126 -16.89 16.93 1.68
N GLU A 127 -17.44 17.27 0.52
CA GLU A 127 -18.88 17.12 0.25
C GLU A 127 -19.25 15.72 -0.26
N GLY A 128 -18.25 14.85 -0.44
CA GLY A 128 -18.41 13.49 -0.93
C GLY A 128 -18.67 12.45 0.17
N VAL A 129 -18.62 11.19 -0.23
CA VAL A 129 -18.87 10.04 0.67
C VAL A 129 -17.70 9.87 1.64
N ALA A 130 -17.99 9.75 2.94
CA ALA A 130 -16.97 9.44 3.93
C ALA A 130 -16.38 8.04 3.67
N PRO A 131 -15.07 7.83 3.85
CA PRO A 131 -14.44 6.52 3.56
C PRO A 131 -15.03 5.37 4.36
N THR A 132 -15.46 5.64 5.59
CA THR A 132 -16.11 4.65 6.46
C THR A 132 -17.50 4.28 5.96
N ASP A 133 -18.25 5.24 5.42
CA ASP A 133 -19.58 4.99 4.87
C ASP A 133 -19.48 4.22 3.55
N ALA A 134 -18.42 4.47 2.76
CA ALA A 134 -18.17 3.74 1.53
C ALA A 134 -17.98 2.22 1.76
N LEU A 135 -17.49 1.81 2.94
CA LEU A 135 -17.32 0.40 3.30
C LEU A 135 -18.66 -0.37 3.35
N SER A 136 -19.75 0.31 3.74
CA SER A 136 -21.08 -0.30 3.83
C SER A 136 -21.95 0.01 2.60
N ILE A 137 -21.90 1.25 2.07
CA ILE A 137 -22.70 1.66 0.90
C ILE A 137 -22.40 0.79 -0.33
N TYR A 138 -21.14 0.40 -0.53
CA TYR A 138 -20.69 -0.33 -1.72
C TYR A 138 -20.37 -1.80 -1.46
N GLU A 139 -20.91 -2.39 -0.39
CA GLU A 139 -20.67 -3.79 -0.02
C GLU A 139 -20.92 -4.77 -1.19
N GLU A 140 -22.02 -4.58 -1.92
CA GLU A 140 -22.39 -5.45 -3.06
C GLU A 140 -21.55 -5.20 -4.31
N LEU A 141 -20.96 -4.00 -4.45
CA LEU A 141 -20.22 -3.59 -5.64
C LEU A 141 -18.73 -3.94 -5.53
N VAL A 142 -18.14 -3.71 -4.36
CA VAL A 142 -16.72 -3.93 -4.10
C VAL A 142 -16.61 -5.04 -3.06
N PRO A 143 -16.24 -6.27 -3.44
CA PRO A 143 -16.21 -7.39 -2.50
C PRO A 143 -15.05 -7.31 -1.50
N ASN A 144 -13.91 -6.75 -1.91
CA ASN A 144 -12.77 -6.52 -1.03
C ASN A 144 -12.62 -5.03 -0.75
N ARG A 145 -13.06 -4.59 0.43
CA ARG A 145 -13.12 -3.18 0.82
C ARG A 145 -12.05 -2.92 1.85
N GLY A 146 -11.07 -2.14 1.45
CA GLY A 146 -9.88 -1.84 2.23
C GLY A 146 -10.07 -0.63 3.11
N ALA A 147 -9.44 -0.67 4.28
CA ALA A 147 -9.23 0.44 5.16
C ALA A 147 -7.73 0.68 5.35
N ILE A 148 -7.29 1.94 5.39
CA ILE A 148 -5.91 2.23 5.80
C ILE A 148 -5.75 1.92 7.28
N LEU A 149 -4.66 1.25 7.63
CA LEU A 149 -4.25 0.89 8.97
C LEU A 149 -2.88 1.52 9.26
N ILE A 150 -2.79 2.36 10.29
CA ILE A 150 -1.52 3.02 10.66
C ILE A 150 -1.18 2.65 12.11
N PRO A 151 -0.40 1.59 12.36
CA PRO A 151 -0.22 1.02 13.70
C PRO A 151 0.36 2.00 14.73
N THR A 152 1.14 2.96 14.27
CA THR A 152 1.80 3.97 15.11
C THR A 152 0.90 5.16 15.46
N ARG A 153 -0.28 5.28 14.84
CA ARG A 153 -1.15 6.45 15.00
C ARG A 153 -1.99 6.37 16.27
N ASP A 154 -2.08 7.50 16.97
CA ASP A 154 -2.91 7.63 18.17
C ASP A 154 -4.38 7.26 17.91
N GLY A 155 -4.90 6.38 18.76
CA GLY A 155 -6.28 5.91 18.71
C GLY A 155 -6.59 4.96 17.54
N GLU A 156 -5.58 4.43 16.83
CA GLU A 156 -5.83 3.58 15.67
C GLU A 156 -6.58 2.28 16.02
N GLN A 157 -6.48 1.76 17.24
CA GLN A 157 -7.27 0.58 17.69
C GLN A 157 -8.77 0.82 17.49
N GLY A 158 -9.28 1.92 18.06
CA GLY A 158 -10.69 2.30 17.94
C GLY A 158 -11.08 2.67 16.50
N ARG A 159 -10.18 3.36 15.77
CA ARG A 159 -10.45 3.74 14.38
C ARG A 159 -10.57 2.54 13.45
N PHE A 160 -9.68 1.56 13.57
CA PHE A 160 -9.75 0.36 12.74
C PHE A 160 -10.87 -0.58 13.16
N ASN A 161 -11.16 -0.71 14.47
CA ASN A 161 -12.34 -1.43 14.94
C ASN A 161 -13.62 -0.86 14.29
N PHE A 162 -13.79 0.46 14.34
CA PHE A 162 -14.92 1.12 13.69
C PHE A 162 -14.97 0.84 12.17
N LYS A 163 -13.83 0.89 11.47
CA LYS A 163 -13.78 0.53 10.04
C LYS A 163 -14.20 -0.93 9.80
N CYS A 164 -13.81 -1.86 10.68
CA CYS A 164 -14.24 -3.26 10.60
C CYS A 164 -15.76 -3.42 10.86
N GLU A 165 -16.32 -2.69 11.83
CA GLU A 165 -17.77 -2.63 12.08
C GLU A 165 -18.54 -2.09 10.86
N GLN A 166 -17.94 -1.17 10.10
CA GLN A 166 -18.50 -0.65 8.83
C GLN A 166 -18.31 -1.58 7.63
N GLY A 167 -17.68 -2.75 7.80
CA GLY A 167 -17.57 -3.77 6.76
C GLY A 167 -16.27 -3.77 5.96
N ALA A 168 -15.18 -3.18 6.52
CA ALA A 168 -13.84 -3.40 5.98
C ALA A 168 -13.48 -4.88 5.98
N THR A 169 -13.05 -5.38 4.82
CA THR A 169 -12.65 -6.79 4.65
C THR A 169 -11.13 -6.96 4.71
N TYR A 170 -10.38 -5.89 4.48
CA TYR A 170 -8.94 -5.87 4.69
C TYR A 170 -8.44 -4.54 5.26
N GLY A 171 -7.35 -4.60 6.02
CA GLY A 171 -6.54 -3.44 6.41
C GLY A 171 -5.29 -3.37 5.54
N MET A 172 -5.04 -2.24 4.89
CA MET A 172 -3.76 -1.98 4.20
C MET A 172 -2.90 -1.12 5.11
N THR A 173 -1.75 -1.64 5.53
CA THR A 173 -0.88 -0.84 6.39
C THR A 173 -0.27 0.32 5.60
N GLN A 174 0.01 1.43 6.27
CA GLN A 174 1.07 2.32 5.77
C GLN A 174 2.41 1.56 5.73
N LEU A 175 3.40 2.11 5.01
CA LEU A 175 4.77 1.61 4.96
C LEU A 175 5.29 1.24 6.35
N LEU A 176 5.67 -0.03 6.53
CA LEU A 176 6.19 -0.56 7.78
C LEU A 176 7.71 -0.42 7.84
N TYR A 177 8.18 0.43 8.75
CA TYR A 177 9.59 0.58 9.11
C TYR A 177 9.87 0.22 10.57
N SER A 178 8.87 -0.36 11.24
CA SER A 178 8.95 -0.97 12.57
C SER A 178 8.06 -2.21 12.64
N ASP A 179 8.14 -2.92 13.77
CA ASP A 179 7.27 -4.03 14.14
C ASP A 179 6.07 -3.59 15.00
N ALA A 180 5.73 -2.29 15.04
CA ALA A 180 4.58 -1.78 15.80
C ALA A 180 3.25 -2.46 15.44
N ILE A 181 3.12 -2.95 14.20
CA ILE A 181 1.96 -3.75 13.76
C ILE A 181 1.76 -5.03 14.60
N VAL A 182 2.83 -5.60 15.16
CA VAL A 182 2.77 -6.82 15.97
C VAL A 182 2.02 -6.56 17.26
N GLU A 183 2.43 -5.54 18.02
CA GLU A 183 1.75 -5.15 19.26
C GLU A 183 0.31 -4.73 18.97
N TYR A 184 0.11 -3.92 17.94
CA TYR A 184 -1.20 -3.47 17.49
C TYR A 184 -2.16 -4.64 17.23
N LEU A 185 -1.77 -5.59 16.37
CA LEU A 185 -2.63 -6.72 16.00
C LEU A 185 -2.81 -7.72 17.12
N THR A 186 -1.83 -7.85 18.03
CA THR A 186 -1.95 -8.67 19.23
C THR A 186 -3.09 -8.14 20.10
N GLU A 187 -3.06 -6.85 20.45
CA GLU A 187 -4.13 -6.23 21.23
C GLU A 187 -5.47 -6.23 20.46
N PHE A 188 -5.46 -5.98 19.15
CA PHE A 188 -6.68 -6.01 18.34
C PHE A 188 -7.33 -7.41 18.33
N ALA A 189 -6.51 -8.47 18.27
CA ALA A 189 -6.98 -9.85 18.32
C ALA A 189 -7.52 -10.25 19.71
N GLU A 190 -6.98 -9.68 20.78
CA GLU A 190 -7.43 -9.89 22.16
C GLU A 190 -8.73 -9.14 22.49
N THR A 191 -8.93 -7.97 21.89
CA THR A 191 -10.02 -7.05 22.24
C THR A 191 -11.20 -7.07 21.27
N THR A 192 -11.04 -7.69 20.10
CA THR A 192 -12.09 -7.76 19.06
C THR A 192 -12.17 -9.16 18.43
N ASP A 193 -13.37 -9.50 17.93
CA ASP A 193 -13.60 -10.72 17.13
C ASP A 193 -13.26 -10.53 15.64
N HIS A 194 -12.92 -9.31 15.22
CA HIS A 194 -12.65 -8.99 13.83
C HIS A 194 -11.35 -9.67 13.35
N ARG A 195 -11.41 -10.33 12.19
CA ARG A 195 -10.25 -10.92 11.49
C ARG A 195 -10.25 -10.54 10.01
N PRO A 196 -10.18 -9.23 9.69
CA PRO A 196 -9.97 -8.80 8.31
C PRO A 196 -8.62 -9.32 7.82
N GLU A 197 -8.46 -9.42 6.51
CA GLU A 197 -7.14 -9.65 5.94
C GLU A 197 -6.22 -8.45 6.21
N ILE A 198 -4.94 -8.68 6.49
CA ILE A 198 -3.95 -7.62 6.66
C ILE A 198 -2.99 -7.63 5.48
N LEU A 199 -3.05 -6.57 4.67
CA LEU A 199 -2.13 -6.30 3.59
C LEU A 199 -0.95 -5.49 4.15
N LEU A 200 0.15 -6.18 4.44
CA LEU A 200 1.36 -5.64 5.06
C LEU A 200 2.26 -4.94 4.02
N SER A 201 2.45 -3.64 4.18
CA SER A 201 3.19 -2.78 3.23
C SER A 201 4.67 -2.66 3.60
N PHE A 202 5.55 -3.15 2.74
CA PHE A 202 7.02 -3.08 2.90
C PHE A 202 7.65 -2.27 1.76
N GLY A 203 8.26 -1.13 2.10
CA GLY A 203 8.86 -0.22 1.12
C GLY A 203 10.37 -0.28 1.05
N PHE A 204 10.92 -0.47 -0.16
CA PHE A 204 12.36 -0.42 -0.40
C PHE A 204 12.94 0.99 -0.26
N VAL A 205 14.02 1.12 0.52
CA VAL A 205 14.71 2.41 0.77
C VAL A 205 16.01 2.51 -0.06
N PRO A 206 16.02 3.22 -1.21
CA PRO A 206 17.23 3.42 -1.99
C PRO A 206 18.13 4.50 -1.37
N LYS A 207 19.40 4.55 -1.81
CA LYS A 207 20.34 5.62 -1.40
C LYS A 207 19.85 7.03 -1.75
N MET A 208 18.98 7.16 -2.77
CA MET A 208 18.36 8.42 -3.15
C MET A 208 17.60 9.08 -1.99
N GLU A 209 17.09 8.28 -1.04
CA GLU A 209 16.38 8.79 0.14
C GLU A 209 17.24 9.75 0.97
N THR A 210 18.57 9.55 1.05
CA THR A 210 19.50 10.48 1.74
C THR A 210 19.46 11.92 1.20
N LYS A 211 18.97 12.12 -0.03
CA LYS A 211 18.92 13.42 -0.70
C LYS A 211 17.52 13.97 -0.82
N VAL A 212 16.54 13.10 -1.09
CA VAL A 212 15.18 13.50 -1.42
C VAL A 212 14.27 13.49 -0.20
N GLY A 213 14.40 12.49 0.69
CA GLY A 213 13.56 12.43 1.90
C GLY A 213 12.08 12.08 1.64
N LEU A 214 11.74 11.49 0.49
CA LEU A 214 10.34 11.18 0.16
C LEU A 214 9.72 10.19 1.14
N ILE A 215 10.42 9.09 1.47
CA ILE A 215 9.88 8.07 2.35
C ILE A 215 9.71 8.64 3.76
N ASN A 216 10.70 9.40 4.26
CA ASN A 216 10.58 10.11 5.53
C ASN A 216 9.37 11.06 5.56
N TRP A 217 9.09 11.78 4.46
CA TRP A 217 7.92 12.65 4.34
C TRP A 217 6.60 11.86 4.23
N LEU A 218 6.59 10.70 3.59
CA LEU A 218 5.40 9.86 3.48
C LEU A 218 4.95 9.36 4.86
N ILE A 219 5.90 8.90 5.69
CA ILE A 219 5.59 8.30 6.99
C ILE A 219 5.45 9.29 8.14
N GLN A 220 5.75 10.58 7.93
CA GLN A 220 5.86 11.57 9.00
C GLN A 220 4.58 11.70 9.86
N ASP A 221 4.81 11.86 11.17
CA ASP A 221 3.81 12.20 12.18
C ASP A 221 4.52 13.00 13.30
N PRO A 222 4.58 14.34 13.17
CA PRO A 222 5.37 15.17 14.08
C PRO A 222 4.94 15.04 15.55
N GLY A 223 5.89 14.70 16.42
CA GLY A 223 5.65 14.49 17.86
C GLY A 223 5.41 13.04 18.26
N ASN A 224 5.27 12.13 17.28
CA ASN A 224 5.13 10.70 17.52
C ASN A 224 6.50 10.02 17.63
N GLN A 225 6.80 9.43 18.79
CA GLN A 225 8.09 8.78 19.04
C GLN A 225 8.29 7.49 18.24
N ALA A 226 7.21 6.74 17.98
CA ALA A 226 7.29 5.52 17.18
C ALA A 226 7.66 5.87 15.73
N VAL A 227 7.01 6.90 15.17
CA VAL A 227 7.32 7.38 13.82
C VAL A 227 8.72 8.00 13.73
N ALA A 228 9.17 8.71 14.78
CA ALA A 228 10.54 9.22 14.82
C ALA A 228 11.59 8.07 14.74
N ALA A 229 11.34 6.94 15.42
CA ALA A 229 12.20 5.76 15.33
C ALA A 229 12.15 5.11 13.94
N GLU A 230 10.98 5.07 13.31
CA GLU A 230 10.83 4.61 11.92
C GLU A 230 11.61 5.50 10.94
N GLN A 231 11.55 6.82 11.09
CA GLN A 231 12.31 7.78 10.28
C GLN A 231 13.83 7.67 10.49
N GLU A 232 14.27 7.40 11.73
CA GLU A 232 15.68 7.10 12.02
C GLU A 232 16.11 5.81 11.30
N PHE A 233 15.27 4.77 11.33
CA PHE A 233 15.55 3.52 10.63
C PHE A 233 15.63 3.71 9.11
N VAL A 234 14.69 4.44 8.51
CA VAL A 234 14.72 4.81 7.08
C VAL A 234 16.01 5.56 6.74
N SER A 235 16.38 6.55 7.55
CA SER A 235 17.60 7.34 7.34
C SER A 235 18.86 6.46 7.38
N ARG A 236 18.94 5.55 8.35
CA ARG A 236 20.02 4.55 8.44
C ARG A 236 20.03 3.63 7.23
N LEU A 237 18.88 3.07 6.83
CA LEU A 237 18.78 2.20 5.66
C LEU A 237 19.30 2.92 4.42
N ALA A 238 18.94 4.18 4.20
CA ALA A 238 19.36 4.95 3.04
C ALA A 238 20.89 5.04 2.89
N GLU A 239 21.64 5.04 3.99
CA GLU A 239 23.11 5.11 4.04
C GLU A 239 23.81 3.76 3.92
N LEU A 240 23.15 2.65 4.29
CA LEU A 240 23.74 1.31 4.26
C LEU A 240 24.12 0.85 2.85
N ASP A 241 25.19 0.05 2.78
CA ASP A 241 25.54 -0.70 1.59
C ASP A 241 24.45 -1.73 1.23
N PRO A 242 24.34 -2.13 -0.05
CA PRO A 242 23.19 -2.92 -0.52
C PRO A 242 22.93 -4.23 0.25
N ALA A 243 23.98 -4.96 0.65
CA ALA A 243 23.83 -6.23 1.36
C ALA A 243 23.33 -6.03 2.81
N ASP A 244 23.89 -5.05 3.52
CA ASP A 244 23.51 -4.75 4.90
C ASP A 244 22.10 -4.17 4.97
N LYS A 245 21.74 -3.32 4.00
CA LYS A 245 20.38 -2.81 3.81
C LYS A 245 19.38 -3.94 3.64
N ARG A 246 19.65 -4.85 2.70
CA ARG A 246 18.77 -5.99 2.42
C ARG A 246 18.60 -6.85 3.66
N THR A 247 19.69 -7.12 4.37
CA THR A 247 19.66 -7.85 5.65
C THR A 247 18.76 -7.16 6.68
N ALA A 248 18.95 -5.86 6.92
CA ALA A 248 18.14 -5.10 7.87
C ALA A 248 16.64 -5.06 7.52
N MET A 249 16.33 -4.93 6.23
CA MET A 249 14.95 -4.95 5.74
C MET A 249 14.30 -6.34 5.87
N VAL A 250 15.02 -7.40 5.51
CA VAL A 250 14.56 -8.80 5.67
C VAL A 250 14.38 -9.15 7.14
N ASP A 251 15.25 -8.67 8.03
CA ASP A 251 15.12 -8.91 9.46
C ASP A 251 13.89 -8.21 10.05
N LEU A 252 13.55 -7.00 9.58
CA LEU A 252 12.28 -6.36 9.94
C LEU A 252 11.09 -7.20 9.45
N TYR A 253 11.13 -7.62 8.18
CA TYR A 253 10.09 -8.47 7.59
C TYR A 253 9.84 -9.73 8.43
N LYS A 254 10.91 -10.43 8.82
CA LYS A 254 10.81 -11.62 9.69
C LYS A 254 10.13 -11.32 11.01
N ARG A 255 10.57 -10.27 11.73
CA ARG A 255 9.96 -9.90 13.02
C ARG A 255 8.47 -9.60 12.90
N VAL A 256 8.07 -8.90 11.84
CA VAL A 256 6.65 -8.64 11.57
C VAL A 256 5.89 -9.94 11.32
N ILE A 257 6.35 -10.77 10.38
CA ILE A 257 5.67 -12.03 10.04
C ILE A 257 5.58 -12.97 11.25
N ASP A 258 6.67 -13.18 11.96
CA ASP A 258 6.71 -14.05 13.14
C ASP A 258 5.78 -13.56 14.24
N GLY A 259 5.62 -12.24 14.37
CA GLY A 259 4.73 -11.64 15.35
C GLY A 259 3.25 -11.71 14.98
N VAL A 260 2.88 -11.79 13.69
CA VAL A 260 1.48 -11.68 13.26
C VAL A 260 0.88 -12.96 12.67
N ALA A 261 1.71 -13.91 12.20
CA ALA A 261 1.24 -15.11 11.49
C ALA A 261 0.32 -16.01 12.33
N GLU A 262 0.52 -16.06 13.65
CA GLU A 262 -0.26 -16.92 14.55
C GLU A 262 -1.48 -16.21 15.17
N LEU A 263 -1.71 -14.93 14.86
CA LEU A 263 -2.81 -14.14 15.43
C LEU A 263 -4.17 -14.42 14.77
N GLY A 264 -4.20 -15.21 13.70
CA GLY A 264 -5.42 -15.66 13.02
C GLY A 264 -5.98 -14.69 11.98
N PHE A 265 -5.23 -13.64 11.61
CA PHE A 265 -5.56 -12.81 10.45
C PHE A 265 -5.08 -13.48 9.16
N PRO A 266 -5.88 -13.48 8.07
CA PRO A 266 -5.34 -13.71 6.74
C PRO A 266 -4.30 -12.63 6.43
N LEU A 267 -3.21 -13.01 5.78
CA LEU A 267 -2.09 -12.10 5.52
C LEU A 267 -1.83 -12.00 4.02
N SER A 268 -1.59 -10.78 3.58
CA SER A 268 -1.12 -10.45 2.24
C SER A 268 0.10 -9.55 2.32
N ILE A 269 0.90 -9.53 1.25
CA ILE A 269 2.10 -8.69 1.16
C ILE A 269 1.91 -7.62 0.10
N HIS A 270 2.26 -6.39 0.45
CA HIS A 270 2.31 -5.25 -0.44
C HIS A 270 3.74 -4.72 -0.49
N PHE A 271 4.35 -4.70 -1.68
CA PHE A 271 5.69 -4.18 -1.89
C PHE A 271 5.66 -2.82 -2.55
N GLU A 272 6.43 -1.89 -2.00
CA GLU A 272 6.55 -0.53 -2.50
C GLU A 272 7.99 -0.22 -2.90
N ALA A 273 8.16 0.44 -4.04
CA ALA A 273 9.42 1.04 -4.44
C ALA A 273 9.14 2.50 -4.81
N ALA A 274 9.04 3.37 -3.80
CA ALA A 274 8.59 4.76 -3.94
C ALA A 274 9.41 5.59 -4.97
N TYR A 275 10.65 5.17 -5.28
CA TYR A 275 11.52 5.78 -6.29
C TYR A 275 11.52 5.05 -7.65
N GLY A 276 10.57 4.14 -7.86
CA GLY A 276 10.44 3.27 -9.01
C GLY A 276 11.12 1.91 -8.83
N VAL A 277 10.62 0.93 -9.58
CA VAL A 277 11.11 -0.45 -9.54
C VAL A 277 12.58 -0.55 -9.94
N SER A 278 13.34 -1.38 -9.23
CA SER A 278 14.78 -1.56 -9.46
C SER A 278 15.22 -2.96 -9.05
N LYS A 279 16.36 -3.41 -9.61
CA LYS A 279 16.93 -4.71 -9.27
C LYS A 279 17.22 -4.90 -7.77
N PRO A 280 17.83 -3.93 -7.06
CA PRO A 280 18.02 -4.06 -5.61
C PRO A 280 16.71 -4.21 -4.81
N ALA A 281 15.63 -3.55 -5.24
CA ALA A 281 14.32 -3.71 -4.63
C ALA A 281 13.79 -5.13 -4.82
N PHE A 282 13.84 -5.63 -6.05
CA PHE A 282 13.36 -6.98 -6.39
C PHE A 282 14.21 -8.10 -5.77
N GLU A 283 15.52 -7.91 -5.60
CA GLU A 283 16.37 -8.84 -4.84
C GLU A 283 15.95 -8.89 -3.36
N THR A 284 15.63 -7.73 -2.79
CA THR A 284 15.14 -7.63 -1.41
C THR A 284 13.77 -8.30 -1.25
N PHE A 285 12.83 -8.02 -2.16
CA PHE A 285 11.50 -8.64 -2.15
C PHE A 285 11.59 -10.16 -2.32
N ALA A 286 12.48 -10.64 -3.18
CA ALA A 286 12.71 -12.07 -3.36
C ALA A 286 13.20 -12.75 -2.07
N GLU A 287 14.12 -12.13 -1.32
CA GLU A 287 14.56 -12.65 -0.02
C GLU A 287 13.46 -12.61 1.05
N MET A 288 12.63 -11.58 1.07
CA MET A 288 11.44 -11.53 1.94
C MET A 288 10.47 -12.67 1.62
N LEU A 289 10.11 -12.84 0.34
CA LEU A 289 9.21 -13.89 -0.13
C LEU A 289 9.79 -15.31 -0.04
N ALA A 290 11.12 -15.44 0.13
CA ALA A 290 11.77 -16.71 0.41
C ALA A 290 11.64 -17.10 1.88
N TYR A 291 11.52 -16.11 2.78
CA TYR A 291 11.26 -16.35 4.20
C TYR A 291 9.82 -16.81 4.43
N TRP A 292 8.85 -16.01 3.99
CA TRP A 292 7.44 -16.30 4.11
C TRP A 292 6.68 -15.64 2.95
N ALA A 293 5.58 -16.25 2.51
CA ALA A 293 4.72 -15.66 1.49
C ALA A 293 3.32 -16.27 1.51
N PRO A 294 2.28 -15.47 1.20
CA PRO A 294 0.89 -15.91 1.28
C PRO A 294 0.49 -16.89 0.17
N ASP A 295 1.23 -16.93 -0.94
CA ASP A 295 1.03 -17.88 -2.04
C ASP A 295 1.50 -19.32 -1.70
N ARG A 296 2.08 -19.52 -0.52
CA ARG A 296 2.62 -20.80 -0.04
C ARG A 296 2.15 -21.22 1.35
N ALA A 297 1.43 -20.33 2.05
CA ALA A 297 0.96 -20.52 3.42
C ALA A 297 -0.39 -21.25 3.47
#